data_AF-K8WVK0-F1
#
_entry.id   AF-K8WVK0-F1
#
_cell.length_a   1.000
_cell.length_b   1.000
_cell.length_c   1.000
_cell.angle_alpha   90.00
_cell.angle_beta   90.00
_cell.angle_gamma   90.00
#
_symmetry.space_group_name_H-M   'P 1'
#
loop_
_entity.id
_entity.type
_entity.pdbx_description
1 polymer ?
#
loop_
_entity_poly.entity_id
_entity_poly.type
_entity_poly.pdbx_seq_one_letter_code
_entity_poly.pdbx_strand_id
1 'polypeptide(L)'
;MVDAVNSGSVDAPGTNRLTTNDVGSAFEGFIGKADESINKFLAEKTDKETGALNLSSADSLQLQRLMADQSIAAQTGTSTLKAVKDNITAAARNI
;
A
#
# COMPACT_ATOMS: atom_id res chain seq x y z
N MET A 1 40.05 24.22 23.50
CA MET A 1 40.25 23.87 22.08
C MET A 1 39.36 22.67 21.77
N VAL A 2 38.07 22.92 21.61
CA VAL A 2 37.11 21.99 21.02
C VAL A 2 36.06 22.88 20.37
N ASP A 3 36.08 22.97 19.04
CA ASP A 3 34.92 23.33 18.22
C ASP A 3 35.17 22.78 16.82
N ALA A 4 34.73 21.54 16.64
CA ALA A 4 34.72 20.87 15.35
C ALA A 4 33.55 21.43 14.53
N VAL A 5 33.91 22.19 13.50
CA VAL A 5 33.33 22.22 12.16
C VAL A 5 32.03 21.41 11.96
N ASN A 6 30.95 22.16 11.76
CA ASN A 6 29.95 22.03 10.68
C ASN A 6 29.47 20.62 10.26
N SER A 7 28.20 20.34 10.54
CA SER A 7 27.32 19.73 9.55
C SER A 7 25.91 20.29 9.74
N GLY A 8 25.69 21.49 9.21
CA GLY A 8 24.34 21.91 8.87
C GLY A 8 23.77 21.01 7.78
N SER A 9 22.67 20.32 8.08
CA SER A 9 21.64 20.06 7.08
C SER A 9 20.43 20.88 7.48
N VAL A 10 20.43 22.15 7.07
CA VAL A 10 19.21 22.94 7.01
C VAL A 10 18.36 22.27 5.93
N ASP A 11 17.34 21.53 6.34
CA ASP A 11 16.43 20.86 5.40
C ASP A 11 15.89 21.90 4.41
N ALA A 12 16.13 21.65 3.12
CA ALA A 12 15.67 22.53 2.06
C ALA A 12 14.12 22.59 2.09
N PRO A 13 13.49 23.76 1.88
CA PRO A 13 12.04 23.86 1.82
C PRO A 13 11.51 23.07 0.62
N GLY A 14 11.08 21.83 0.88
CA GLY A 14 10.71 20.86 -0.14
C GLY A 14 10.82 19.39 0.31
N THR A 15 11.59 19.08 1.35
CA THR A 15 11.86 17.67 1.76
C THR A 15 10.77 17.02 2.60
N ASN A 16 9.81 17.78 3.16
CA ASN A 16 8.71 17.26 4.01
C ASN A 16 7.29 17.47 3.43
N ARG A 17 7.17 17.64 2.11
CA ARG A 17 5.84 17.82 1.48
C ARG A 17 5.25 16.47 1.11
N LEU A 18 4.09 16.14 1.68
CA LEU A 18 3.31 14.97 1.27
C LEU A 18 2.86 15.13 -0.19
N THR A 19 3.21 14.17 -1.03
CA THR A 19 2.83 14.10 -2.45
C THR A 19 1.78 13.02 -2.70
N THR A 20 1.13 13.07 -3.87
CA THR A 20 0.26 11.97 -4.31
C THR A 20 1.01 10.65 -4.48
N ASN A 21 2.33 10.70 -4.74
CA ASN A 21 3.16 9.50 -4.85
C ASN A 21 3.42 8.88 -3.47
N ASP A 22 3.57 9.69 -2.41
CA ASP A 22 3.74 9.19 -1.05
C ASP A 22 2.47 8.47 -0.57
N VAL A 23 1.31 9.07 -0.86
CA VAL A 23 0.00 8.46 -0.58
C VAL A 23 -0.19 7.19 -1.41
N GLY A 24 0.15 7.22 -2.70
CA GLY A 24 0.05 6.06 -3.59
C GLY A 24 0.93 4.91 -3.13
N SER A 25 2.20 5.17 -2.86
CA SER A 25 3.17 4.19 -2.35
C SER A 25 2.72 3.54 -1.05
N ALA A 26 2.08 4.30 -0.14
CA ALA A 26 1.55 3.75 1.10
C ALA A 26 0.43 2.72 0.83
N PHE A 27 -0.51 3.03 -0.07
CA PHE A 27 -1.58 2.11 -0.44
C PHE A 27 -1.07 0.92 -1.26
N GLU A 28 -0.10 1.12 -2.15
CA GLU A 28 0.60 0.03 -2.84
C GLU A 28 1.27 -0.92 -1.83
N GLY A 29 1.85 -0.38 -0.75
CA GLY A 29 2.37 -1.18 0.36
C GLY A 29 1.30 -2.00 1.08
N PHE A 30 0.09 -1.47 1.28
CA PHE A 30 -1.02 -2.23 1.87
C PHE A 30 -1.53 -3.32 0.92
N ILE A 31 -1.67 -3.01 -0.37
CA ILE A 31 -2.07 -3.96 -1.41
C ILE A 31 -1.02 -5.08 -1.52
N GLY A 32 0.26 -4.73 -1.51
CA GLY A 32 1.37 -5.69 -1.56
C GLY A 32 1.36 -6.65 -0.37
N LYS A 33 1.15 -6.16 0.85
CA LYS A 33 1.02 -7.03 2.03
C LYS A 33 -0.19 -7.97 1.95
N ALA A 34 -1.31 -7.49 1.43
CA ALA A 34 -2.49 -8.32 1.21
C ALA A 34 -2.24 -9.38 0.14
N ASP A 35 -1.56 -9.01 -0.95
CA ASP A 35 -1.17 -9.91 -2.03
C ASP A 35 -0.18 -10.99 -1.54
N GLU A 36 0.85 -10.60 -0.78
CA GLU A 36 1.76 -11.53 -0.11
C GLU A 36 1.03 -12.52 0.78
N SER A 37 0.01 -12.05 1.53
CA SER A 37 -0.78 -12.90 2.41
C SER A 37 -1.62 -13.91 1.63
N ILE A 38 -2.22 -13.50 0.52
CA ILE A 38 -2.96 -14.37 -0.40
C ILE A 38 -2.01 -15.39 -1.03
N ASN A 39 -0.89 -14.94 -1.59
CA ASN A 39 0.08 -15.80 -2.26
C ASN A 39 0.69 -16.81 -1.29
N LYS A 40 1.01 -16.39 -0.07
CA LYS A 40 1.47 -17.30 0.99
C LYS A 40 0.40 -18.34 1.32
N PHE A 41 -0.84 -17.93 1.50
CA PHE A 41 -1.94 -18.86 1.78
C PHE A 41 -2.14 -19.87 0.64
N LEU A 42 -2.14 -19.41 -0.61
CA LEU A 42 -2.25 -20.28 -1.78
C LEU A 42 -1.08 -21.26 -1.85
N ALA A 43 0.15 -20.82 -1.63
CA ALA A 43 1.33 -21.68 -1.60
C ALA A 43 1.27 -22.73 -0.47
N GLU A 44 0.72 -22.38 0.69
CA GLU A 44 0.53 -23.30 1.82
C GLU A 44 -0.56 -24.34 1.56
N LYS A 45 -1.59 -24.00 0.78
CA LYS A 45 -2.74 -24.87 0.48
C LYS A 45 -2.65 -25.58 -0.87
N THR A 46 -1.59 -25.32 -1.63
CA THR A 46 -1.31 -26.02 -2.89
C THR A 46 -0.50 -27.27 -2.59
N ASP A 47 -1.01 -28.40 -3.05
CA ASP A 47 -0.28 -29.66 -3.01
C ASP A 47 0.96 -29.58 -3.91
N LYS A 48 2.13 -29.90 -3.37
CA LYS A 48 3.41 -29.69 -4.06
C LYS A 48 3.70 -30.73 -5.15
N GLU A 49 3.04 -31.88 -5.11
CA GLU A 49 3.25 -32.97 -6.06
C GLU A 49 2.31 -32.84 -7.26
N THR A 50 1.07 -32.42 -6.99
CA THR A 50 0.01 -32.31 -8.00
C THR A 50 -0.23 -30.88 -8.49
N GLY A 51 0.19 -29.86 -7.73
CA GLY A 51 -0.11 -28.46 -7.99
C GLY A 51 -1.59 -28.10 -7.76
N ALA A 52 -2.38 -29.01 -7.19
CA ALA A 52 -3.79 -28.78 -6.95
C ALA A 52 -4.00 -27.93 -5.69
N LEU A 53 -4.82 -26.90 -5.80
CA LEU A 53 -5.26 -26.11 -4.66
C LEU A 53 -6.34 -26.88 -3.89
N ASN A 54 -6.03 -27.32 -2.67
CA ASN A 54 -6.96 -28.07 -1.84
C ASN A 54 -7.41 -27.22 -0.64
N LEU A 55 -8.64 -26.73 -0.71
CA LEU A 55 -9.23 -25.88 0.32
C LEU A 55 -10.36 -26.62 1.01
N SER A 56 -10.28 -26.69 2.34
CA SER A 56 -11.47 -26.95 3.15
C SER A 56 -12.46 -25.78 3.06
N SER A 57 -13.68 -25.97 3.57
CA SER A 57 -14.65 -24.88 3.68
C SER A 57 -14.14 -23.72 4.55
N ALA A 58 -13.38 -24.03 5.61
CA ALA A 58 -12.76 -23.02 6.47
C ALA A 58 -11.63 -22.27 5.74
N ASP A 59 -10.81 -22.99 4.97
CA ASP A 59 -9.75 -22.41 4.14
C ASP A 59 -10.33 -21.51 3.05
N SER A 60 -11.43 -21.92 2.42
CA SER A 60 -12.12 -21.11 1.41
C SER A 60 -12.65 -19.80 2.01
N LEU A 61 -13.20 -19.84 3.22
CA LEU A 61 -13.64 -18.64 3.94
C LEU A 61 -12.45 -17.74 4.30
N GLN A 62 -11.32 -18.32 4.69
CA GLN A 62 -10.11 -17.55 4.96
C GLN A 62 -9.56 -16.88 3.69
N LEU A 63 -9.51 -17.59 2.57
CA LEU A 63 -9.12 -17.02 1.28
C LEU A 63 -10.04 -15.86 0.89
N GLN A 64 -11.36 -16.02 1.04
CA GLN A 64 -12.32 -14.96 0.77
C GLN A 64 -12.07 -13.71 1.63
N ARG A 65 -11.71 -13.87 2.91
CA ARG A 65 -11.34 -12.74 3.78
C ARG A 65 -10.07 -12.05 3.31
N LEU A 66 -9.02 -12.82 2.98
CA LEU A 66 -7.77 -12.26 2.47
C LEU A 66 -7.98 -11.48 1.16
N MET A 67 -8.78 -12.03 0.24
CA MET A 67 -9.16 -11.34 -1.00
C MET A 67 -10.02 -10.10 -0.74
N ALA A 68 -10.93 -10.15 0.25
CA ALA A 68 -11.72 -8.99 0.65
C ALA A 68 -10.82 -7.87 1.20
N ASP A 69 -9.82 -8.20 2.03
CA ASP A 69 -8.88 -7.22 2.57
C ASP A 69 -8.06 -6.54 1.46
N GLN A 70 -7.56 -7.32 0.48
CA GLN A 70 -6.89 -6.76 -0.70
C GLN A 70 -7.80 -5.82 -1.49
N SER A 71 -9.06 -6.25 -1.71
CA SER A 71 -10.06 -5.44 -2.42
C SER A 71 -10.36 -4.14 -1.68
N ILE A 72 -10.46 -4.17 -0.35
CA ILE A 72 -10.67 -2.97 0.48
C ILE A 72 -9.46 -2.04 0.36
N ALA A 73 -8.24 -2.55 0.46
CA ALA A 73 -7.01 -1.74 0.32
C ALA A 73 -6.95 -1.04 -1.05
N ALA A 74 -7.21 -1.78 -2.14
CA ALA A 74 -7.20 -1.23 -3.49
C ALA A 74 -8.29 -0.17 -3.73
N GLN A 75 -9.52 -0.44 -3.29
CA GLN A 75 -10.64 0.49 -3.45
C GLN A 75 -10.46 1.75 -2.60
N THR A 76 -9.99 1.60 -1.36
CA THR A 76 -9.72 2.71 -0.45
C THR A 76 -8.58 3.58 -1.00
N GLY A 77 -7.50 2.97 -1.47
CA GLY A 77 -6.38 3.71 -2.08
C GLY A 77 -6.81 4.49 -3.32
N THR A 78 -7.56 3.85 -4.22
CA THR A 78 -8.06 4.47 -5.45
C THR A 78 -8.97 5.67 -5.14
N SER A 79 -9.95 5.48 -4.25
CA SER A 79 -10.90 6.54 -3.89
C SER A 79 -10.22 7.71 -3.16
N THR A 80 -9.25 7.43 -2.29
CA THR A 80 -8.47 8.46 -1.59
C THR A 80 -7.61 9.27 -2.57
N LEU A 81 -6.86 8.61 -3.45
CA LEU A 81 -6.05 9.29 -4.47
C LEU A 81 -6.91 10.13 -5.41
N LYS A 82 -8.07 9.61 -5.80
CA LYS A 82 -9.04 10.37 -6.58
C LYS A 82 -9.51 11.62 -5.84
N ALA A 83 -9.89 11.50 -4.56
CA ALA A 83 -10.33 12.64 -3.77
C ALA A 83 -9.23 13.71 -3.64
N VAL A 84 -7.98 13.31 -3.40
CA VAL A 84 -6.83 14.23 -3.35
C VAL A 84 -6.63 14.93 -4.70
N LYS A 85 -6.68 14.19 -5.81
CA LYS A 85 -6.58 14.74 -7.17
C LYS A 85 -7.68 15.75 -7.46
N ASP A 86 -8.93 15.40 -7.14
CA ASP A 86 -10.09 16.25 -7.39
C ASP A 86 -9.99 17.54 -6.55
N ASN A 87 -9.53 17.44 -5.29
CA ASN A 87 -9.27 18.59 -4.42
C ASN A 87 -8.18 19.51 -4.96
N ILE A 88 -7.06 18.97 -5.45
CA ILE A 88 -5.98 19.77 -6.08
C ILE A 88 -6.51 20.49 -7.32
N THR A 89 -7.25 19.78 -8.18
CA THR A 89 -7.83 20.36 -9.39
C THR A 89 -8.82 21.49 -9.07
N ALA A 90 -9.64 21.31 -8.04
CA ALA A 90 -10.57 22.33 -7.57
C ALA A 90 -9.83 23.54 -6.99
N ALA A 91 -8.79 23.33 -6.17
CA ALA A 91 -7.96 24.40 -5.63
C ALA A 91 -7.29 25.21 -6.75
N ALA A 92 -6.72 24.53 -7.76
CA ALA A 92 -6.08 25.17 -8.90
C ALA A 92 -7.04 25.98 -9.77
N ARG A 93 -8.34 25.64 -9.80
CA ARG A 93 -9.37 26.44 -10.50
C ARG A 93 -9.84 27.67 -9.70
N ASN A 94 -9.63 27.68 -8.40
CA ASN A 94 -10.03 28.76 -7.50
C ASN A 94 -8.90 29.76 -7.19
N ILE A 95 -7.73 29.59 -7.83
CA ILE A 95 -6.59 30.53 -7.81
C ILE A 95 -6.54 31.23 -9.16
#